data_AF-A0A5A7RMZ1-F1
#
_entry.id   AF-A0A5A7RMZ1-F1
#
_cell.length_a   1.000
_cell.length_b   1.000
_cell.length_c   1.000
_cell.angle_alpha   90.00
_cell.angle_beta   90.00
_cell.angle_gamma   90.00
#
_symmetry.space_group_name_H-M   'P 1'
#
loop_
_entity.id
_entity.type
_entity.pdbx_description
1 polymer ?
#
loop_
_entity_poly.entity_id
_entity_poly.type
_entity_poly.pdbx_seq_one_letter_code
_entity_poly.pdbx_strand_id
1 'polypeptide(L)'
;VKDGKLEDVKFKTFGCAAAIATSSMITELAKGKKIEDALKISREDVAKELDGLPPIKMHCSNLAADGLREAIKDYLSKRGKDVQI
;
A
#
# COMPACT_ATOMS: atom_id res chain seq x y z
N VAL A 1 0.00 -7.83 -11.86
CA VAL A 1 -0.38 -9.00 -11.04
C VAL A 1 -0.21 -10.25 -11.88
N LYS A 2 0.53 -11.25 -11.38
CA LYS A 2 0.78 -12.52 -12.06
C LYS A 2 0.65 -13.65 -11.04
N ASP A 3 -0.11 -14.69 -11.39
CA ASP A 3 -0.36 -15.86 -10.52
C ASP A 3 -0.82 -15.49 -9.09
N GLY A 4 -1.66 -14.45 -8.97
CA GLY A 4 -2.17 -13.97 -7.68
C GLY A 4 -1.17 -13.16 -6.84
N LYS A 5 0.02 -12.86 -7.37
CA LYS A 5 1.06 -12.05 -6.72
C LYS A 5 1.23 -10.68 -7.38
N LEU A 6 1.64 -9.70 -6.57
CA LEU A 6 1.97 -8.34 -7.02
C LEU A 6 3.36 -8.32 -7.68
N GLU A 7 3.45 -8.74 -8.94
CA GLU A 7 4.72 -8.80 -9.69
C GLU A 7 5.46 -7.46 -9.75
N ASP A 8 4.73 -6.37 -9.94
CA ASP A 8 5.28 -5.02 -9.92
C ASP A 8 4.27 -4.05 -9.29
N VAL A 9 4.79 -3.08 -8.53
CA VAL A 9 4.00 -2.08 -7.81
C VAL A 9 4.68 -0.74 -8.03
N LYS A 10 3.93 0.24 -8.53
CA LYS A 10 4.41 1.59 -8.82
C LYS A 10 3.49 2.60 -8.17
N PHE A 11 4.04 3.74 -7.76
CA PHE A 11 3.27 4.83 -7.20
C PHE A 11 3.52 6.13 -7.97
N LYS A 12 2.55 7.03 -7.88
CA LYS A 12 2.70 8.45 -8.22
C LYS A 12 1.98 9.22 -7.14
N THR A 13 2.71 10.05 -6.41
CA THR A 13 2.17 10.81 -5.28
C THR A 13 2.61 12.27 -5.37
N PHE A 14 1.80 13.16 -4.83
CA PHE A 14 2.12 14.57 -4.66
C PHE A 14 1.89 14.91 -3.19
N GLY A 15 2.90 15.46 -2.53
CA GLY A 15 2.81 15.78 -1.11
C GLY A 15 4.17 16.05 -0.47
N CYS A 16 4.18 16.09 0.86
CA CYS A 16 5.40 16.28 1.63
C CYS A 16 6.34 15.07 1.54
N ALA A 17 7.58 15.23 2.01
CA ALA A 17 8.58 14.15 2.03
C ALA A 17 8.08 12.87 2.71
N ALA A 18 7.27 12.98 3.77
CA ALA A 18 6.68 11.81 4.44
C ALA A 18 5.72 11.05 3.53
N ALA A 19 4.91 11.74 2.72
CA ALA A 19 4.01 11.09 1.77
C ALA A 19 4.77 10.37 0.65
N ILE A 20 5.89 10.94 0.18
CA ILE A 20 6.77 10.30 -0.80
C ILE A 20 7.42 9.05 -0.18
N ALA A 21 7.96 9.16 1.04
CA ALA A 21 8.61 8.06 1.75
C ALA A 21 7.63 6.90 2.02
N THR A 22 6.42 7.18 2.52
CA THR A 22 5.42 6.14 2.79
C THR A 22 4.91 5.50 1.51
N SER A 23 4.73 6.28 0.43
CA SER A 23 4.34 5.75 -0.89
C SER A 23 5.44 4.89 -1.52
N SER A 24 6.72 5.22 -1.30
CA SER A 24 7.82 4.37 -1.75
C SER A 24 7.91 3.09 -0.92
N MET A 25 7.73 3.18 0.40
CA MET A 25 7.86 2.02 1.27
C MET A 25 6.71 1.01 1.06
N ILE A 26 5.48 1.49 0.86
CA ILE A 26 4.35 0.60 0.61
C ILE A 26 4.56 -0.24 -0.66
N THR A 27 5.20 0.31 -1.70
CA THR A 27 5.47 -0.47 -2.92
C THR A 27 6.48 -1.57 -2.68
N GLU A 28 7.53 -1.31 -1.90
CA GLU A 28 8.52 -2.33 -1.53
C GLU A 28 7.90 -3.42 -0.65
N LEU A 29 7.09 -3.04 0.35
CA LEU A 29 6.41 -4.00 1.22
C LEU A 29 5.39 -4.88 0.48
N ALA A 30 4.75 -4.36 -0.57
CA ALA A 30 3.71 -5.05 -1.32
C ALA A 30 4.27 -5.94 -2.45
N LYS A 31 5.40 -5.56 -3.05
CA LYS A 31 5.96 -6.25 -4.22
C LYS A 31 6.28 -7.71 -3.89
N GLY A 32 5.90 -8.61 -4.80
CA GLY A 32 6.07 -10.05 -4.66
C GLY A 32 5.09 -10.75 -3.71
N LYS A 33 4.33 -10.03 -2.88
CA LYS A 33 3.33 -10.62 -2.00
C LYS A 33 2.08 -11.10 -2.76
N LYS A 34 1.38 -12.07 -2.17
CA LYS A 34 0.03 -12.44 -2.61
C LYS A 34 -0.94 -11.29 -2.31
N ILE A 35 -2.00 -11.19 -3.11
CA ILE A 35 -3.04 -10.17 -2.93
C ILE A 35 -3.59 -10.13 -1.49
N GLU A 36 -3.89 -11.30 -0.92
CA GLU A 36 -4.45 -11.43 0.44
C GLU A 36 -3.48 -10.92 1.52
N ASP A 37 -2.18 -11.10 1.32
CA ASP A 37 -1.15 -10.65 2.25
C ASP A 37 -0.85 -9.16 2.09
N ALA A 38 -0.96 -8.64 0.86
CA ALA A 38 -0.83 -7.22 0.59
C ALA A 38 -1.95 -6.40 1.21
N LEU A 39 -3.18 -6.93 1.28
CA LEU A 39 -4.33 -6.28 1.95
C LEU A 39 -4.14 -6.13 3.46
N LYS A 40 -3.35 -7.01 4.07
CA LYS A 40 -3.05 -6.98 5.51
C LYS A 40 -1.99 -5.94 5.87
N ILE A 41 -1.29 -5.35 4.89
CA ILE A 41 -0.30 -4.32 5.16
C ILE A 41 -1.01 -3.13 5.80
N SER A 42 -0.62 -2.82 7.02
CA SER A 42 -1.16 -1.74 7.82
C SER A 42 -0.30 -0.49 7.70
N ARG A 43 -0.84 0.65 8.13
CA ARG A 43 -0.08 1.90 8.24
C ARG A 43 1.05 1.76 9.27
N GLU A 44 0.84 0.96 10.31
CA GLU A 44 1.81 0.69 11.36
C GLU A 44 3.00 -0.09 10.79
N ASP A 45 2.77 -1.03 9.87
CA ASP A 45 3.84 -1.75 9.16
C ASP A 45 4.70 -0.78 8.35
N VAL A 46 4.08 0.14 7.60
CA VAL A 46 4.79 1.15 6.81
C VAL A 46 5.59 2.09 7.71
N ALA A 47 4.99 2.57 8.79
CA ALA A 47 5.67 3.46 9.73
C ALA A 47 6.83 2.75 10.43
N LYS A 48 6.66 1.48 10.80
CA LYS A 48 7.70 0.67 11.44
C LYS A 48 8.90 0.45 10.51
N GLU A 49 8.65 0.16 9.24
CA GLU A 49 9.72 -0.04 8.24
C GLU A 49 10.49 1.25 7.92
N LEU A 50 9.91 2.41 8.25
CA LEU A 50 10.56 3.73 8.16
C LEU A 50 11.26 4.16 9.46
N ASP A 51 11.50 3.23 10.41
CA ASP A 51 12.01 3.50 11.77
C ASP A 51 11.13 4.48 12.58
N GLY A 52 9.83 4.49 12.26
CA GLY A 52 8.83 5.35 12.86
C GLY A 52 8.62 6.66 12.12
N LEU A 53 7.51 7.33 12.46
CA LEU A 53 7.18 8.67 11.98
C LEU A 53 6.81 9.54 13.19
N PRO A 54 7.13 10.84 13.16
CA PRO A 54 6.63 11.78 14.17
C PRO A 54 5.10 11.66 14.27
N PRO A 55 4.49 11.69 15.48
CA PRO A 55 3.06 11.43 15.65
C PRO A 55 2.15 12.23 14.72
N ILE A 56 2.48 13.51 14.50
CA ILE A 56 1.71 14.41 13.62
C ILE A 56 1.72 13.98 12.14
N LYS A 57 2.72 13.19 11.71
CA LYS A 57 2.88 12.70 10.33
C LYS A 57 2.42 11.26 10.12
N MET A 58 1.93 10.58 11.16
CA MET A 58 1.36 9.23 11.04
C MET A 58 0.16 9.16 10.07
N HIS A 59 -0.54 10.27 9.85
CA HIS A 59 -1.62 10.31 8.85
C HIS A 59 -1.10 10.09 7.41
N CYS A 60 0.17 10.41 7.12
CA CYS A 60 0.78 10.19 5.80
C CYS A 60 1.00 8.70 5.49
N SER A 61 1.12 7.83 6.51
CA SER A 61 1.13 6.38 6.31
C SER A 61 -0.25 5.81 5.99
N ASN A 62 -1.34 6.49 6.39
CA ASN A 62 -2.71 6.08 6.03
C ASN A 62 -2.89 6.14 4.52
N LEU A 63 -2.50 7.26 3.89
CA LEU A 63 -2.70 7.48 2.46
C LEU A 63 -2.05 6.41 1.58
N ALA A 64 -0.84 5.97 1.93
CA ALA A 64 -0.12 4.94 1.19
C ALA A 64 -0.79 3.56 1.32
N ALA A 65 -1.16 3.16 2.54
CA ALA A 65 -1.83 1.89 2.79
C ALA A 65 -3.23 1.84 2.15
N ASP A 66 -4.00 2.92 2.26
CA ASP A 66 -5.33 3.03 1.65
C ASP A 66 -5.24 3.02 0.13
N GLY A 67 -4.24 3.73 -0.45
CA GLY A 67 -3.97 3.69 -1.88
C GLY A 67 -3.67 2.29 -2.40
N LEU A 68 -2.91 1.48 -1.66
CA LEU A 68 -2.66 0.08 -2.01
C LEU A 68 -3.96 -0.74 -1.96
N ARG A 69 -4.76 -0.59 -0.90
CA ARG A 69 -6.04 -1.33 -0.76
C ARG A 69 -7.00 -1.02 -1.90
N GLU A 70 -7.18 0.26 -2.24
CA GLU A 70 -8.05 0.66 -3.34
C GLU A 70 -7.53 0.17 -4.70
N ALA A 71 -6.21 0.18 -4.93
CA ALA A 71 -5.63 -0.41 -6.15
C ALA A 71 -5.90 -1.92 -6.25
N ILE A 72 -5.82 -2.65 -5.14
CA ILE A 72 -6.14 -4.08 -5.09
C ILE A 72 -7.64 -4.29 -5.33
N LYS A 73 -8.49 -3.47 -4.71
CA LYS A 73 -9.95 -3.51 -4.89
C LYS A 73 -10.36 -3.32 -6.34
N ASP A 74 -9.81 -2.30 -7.00
CA ASP A 74 -10.03 -2.02 -8.42
C ASP A 74 -9.61 -3.19 -9.31
N TYR A 75 -8.47 -3.82 -9.01
CA TYR A 75 -8.04 -5.02 -9.74
C TYR A 75 -9.02 -6.20 -9.56
N LEU A 76 -9.55 -6.40 -8.36
CA LEU A 76 -10.47 -7.51 -8.06
C LEU A 76 -11.87 -7.27 -8.66
N SER A 77 -12.38 -6.05 -8.57
CA SER A 77 -13.69 -5.66 -9.13
C SER A 77 -13.72 -5.83 -10.64
N LYS A 78 -12.65 -5.44 -11.35
CA LYS A 78 -12.47 -5.67 -12.80
C LYS A 78 -12.44 -7.14 -13.21
N ARG A 79 -12.28 -8.06 -12.26
CA ARG A 79 -12.30 -9.51 -12.46
C ARG A 79 -13.57 -10.18 -11.93
N GLY A 80 -14.60 -9.38 -11.59
CA GLY A 80 -15.88 -9.88 -11.09
C GLY A 80 -15.81 -10.43 -9.66
N LYS A 81 -14.76 -10.10 -8.91
CA LYS A 81 -14.65 -10.42 -7.49
C LYS A 81 -14.99 -9.17 -6.70
N ASP A 82 -16.20 -9.11 -6.15
CA ASP A 82 -16.59 -8.04 -5.24
C ASP A 82 -15.97 -8.33 -3.87
N VAL A 83 -15.05 -7.48 -3.43
CA VAL A 83 -14.35 -7.63 -2.15
C VAL A 83 -14.63 -6.39 -1.33
N GLN A 84 -15.38 -6.57 -0.24
CA GLN A 84 -15.51 -5.57 0.81
C GLN A 84 -14.23 -5.62 1.65
N ILE A 85 -13.49 -4.50 1.65
CA ILE A 85 -12.23 -4.30 2.37
C ILE A 85 -12.50 -3.30 3.49
#